data_AF-A0A1F4T4T1-F1
#
_entry.id   AF-A0A1F4T4T1-F1
#
_cell.length_a   1.000
_cell.length_b   1.000
_cell.length_c   1.000
_cell.angle_alpha   90.00
_cell.angle_beta   90.00
_cell.angle_gamma   90.00
#
_symmetry.space_group_name_H-M   'P 1'
#
loop_
_entity.id
_entity.type
_entity.pdbx_description
1 polymer ?
#
loop_
_entity_poly.entity_id
_entity_poly.type
_entity_poly.pdbx_seq_one_letter_code
_entity_poly.pdbx_strand_id
1 'polypeptide(L)'
;MNKHYENYPVWIPALSILLSLSIYSLGAIILSGFGQITVILYLLFCLWSEYRVLAGACRSCYYYGKLCGPGKGIIAPLFFKKDDPKKFTAKVFGWRDLVPDLLLFLIPFLGGLVYLFVHFNWLTLVLMIANAILAFPVTGYMRGTLLCPNCKQRELGCPAEKLFAKK
;
A
#
# COMPACT_ATOMS: atom_id res chain seq x y z
N MET A 1 -14.45 -5.66 -23.85
CA MET A 1 -15.27 -5.03 -22.79
C MET A 1 -14.64 -5.39 -21.45
N ASN A 2 -13.97 -4.44 -20.78
CA ASN A 2 -13.41 -4.69 -19.46
C ASN A 2 -14.57 -4.80 -18.46
N LYS A 3 -14.72 -5.98 -17.83
CA LYS A 3 -15.69 -6.17 -16.74
C LYS A 3 -15.12 -5.49 -15.50
N HIS A 4 -15.62 -4.30 -15.17
CA HIS A 4 -15.32 -3.67 -13.90
C HIS A 4 -16.07 -4.38 -12.77
N TYR A 5 -15.40 -4.53 -11.63
CA TYR A 5 -16.04 -5.09 -10.44
C TYR A 5 -16.78 -3.99 -9.68
N GLU A 6 -18.10 -4.17 -9.49
CA GLU A 6 -18.86 -3.36 -8.51
C GLU A 6 -18.42 -3.65 -7.08
N ASN A 7 -18.17 -4.94 -6.79
CA ASN A 7 -17.48 -5.43 -5.61
C ASN A 7 -16.43 -6.43 -6.08
N TYR A 8 -15.19 -6.29 -5.60
CA TYR A 8 -14.14 -7.25 -5.91
C TYR A 8 -14.48 -8.62 -5.29
N PRO A 9 -14.13 -9.73 -5.95
CA PRO A 9 -14.23 -11.05 -5.33
C PRO A 9 -13.31 -11.11 -4.11
N VAL A 10 -13.79 -11.66 -2.99
CA VAL A 10 -13.19 -11.58 -1.64
C VAL A 10 -11.71 -12.03 -1.58
N TRP A 11 -11.31 -12.97 -2.44
CA TRP A 11 -9.93 -13.45 -2.49
C TRP A 11 -8.92 -12.37 -2.91
N ILE A 12 -9.30 -11.38 -3.72
CA ILE A 12 -8.42 -10.28 -4.16
C ILE A 12 -8.05 -9.33 -3.00
N PRO A 13 -9.01 -8.77 -2.23
CA PRO A 13 -8.69 -7.97 -1.06
C PRO A 13 -8.04 -8.78 0.06
N ALA A 14 -8.41 -10.05 0.25
CA ALA A 14 -7.72 -10.92 1.20
C ALA A 14 -6.23 -11.06 0.85
N LEU A 15 -5.91 -11.32 -0.42
CA LEU A 15 -4.53 -11.39 -0.90
C LEU A 15 -3.79 -10.05 -0.78
N SER A 16 -4.47 -8.93 -1.06
CA SER A 16 -3.88 -7.58 -0.96
C SER A 16 -3.55 -7.20 0.49
N ILE A 17 -4.43 -7.54 1.43
CA ILE A 17 -4.20 -7.33 2.87
C ILE A 17 -3.05 -8.21 3.34
N LEU A 18 -3.06 -9.50 2.97
CA LEU A 18 -1.98 -10.43 3.31
C LEU A 18 -0.63 -9.93 2.80
N LEU A 19 -0.57 -9.48 1.54
CA LEU A 19 0.65 -8.90 0.96
C LEU A 19 1.15 -7.69 1.77
N SER A 20 0.24 -6.77 2.12
CA SER A 20 0.59 -5.57 2.89
C SER A 20 1.11 -5.93 4.29
N LEU A 21 0.44 -6.86 4.98
CA LEU A 21 0.87 -7.36 6.28
C LEU A 21 2.22 -8.07 6.22
N SER A 22 2.49 -8.83 5.15
CA SER A 22 3.78 -9.47 4.94
C SER A 22 4.90 -8.44 4.77
N ILE A 23 4.70 -7.40 3.96
CA ILE A 23 5.68 -6.32 3.78
C ILE A 23 5.95 -5.60 5.12
N TYR A 24 4.89 -5.28 5.88
CA TYR A 24 5.04 -4.63 7.18
C TYR A 24 5.75 -5.53 8.19
N SER A 25 5.40 -6.81 8.24
CA SER A 25 6.02 -7.77 9.16
C SER A 25 7.49 -7.99 8.83
N LEU A 26 7.84 -8.17 7.55
CA LEU A 26 9.25 -8.31 7.14
C LEU A 26 10.05 -7.05 7.47
N GLY A 27 9.50 -5.87 7.20
CA GLY A 27 10.17 -4.61 7.56
C GLY A 27 10.41 -4.48 9.06
N ALA A 28 9.42 -4.84 9.88
CA ALA A 28 9.54 -4.85 11.35
C ALA A 28 10.61 -5.85 11.84
N ILE A 29 10.65 -7.06 11.27
CA ILE A 29 11.65 -8.08 11.63
C ILE A 29 13.05 -7.60 11.26
N ILE A 30 13.25 -7.00 10.07
CA ILE A 30 14.55 -6.44 9.68
C ILE A 30 15.00 -5.35 10.67
N LEU A 31 14.10 -4.44 11.04
CA LEU A 31 14.41 -3.33 11.94
C LEU A 31 14.55 -3.74 13.41
N SER A 32 14.11 -4.95 13.78
CA SER A 32 14.25 -5.47 15.14
C SER A 32 15.71 -5.61 15.57
N GLY A 33 16.64 -5.71 14.62
CA GLY A 33 18.09 -5.68 14.87
C GLY A 33 18.59 -4.38 15.54
N PHE A 34 17.82 -3.28 15.43
CA PHE A 34 18.12 -2.00 16.10
C PHE A 34 17.36 -1.82 17.42
N GLY A 35 16.68 -2.86 17.90
CA GLY A 35 15.91 -2.83 19.14
C GLY A 35 14.41 -2.54 18.94
N GLN A 36 13.66 -2.72 20.03
CA GLN A 36 12.19 -2.69 20.03
C GLN A 36 11.60 -1.31 19.70
N ILE A 37 12.27 -0.23 20.11
CA ILE A 37 11.80 1.14 19.86
C ILE A 37 11.68 1.39 18.34
N THR A 38 12.67 0.96 17.56
CA THR A 38 12.68 1.11 16.09
C THR A 38 11.50 0.36 15.45
N VAL A 39 11.18 -0.83 15.95
CA VAL A 39 10.02 -1.62 15.49
C VAL A 39 8.72 -0.89 15.78
N ILE A 40 8.55 -0.37 17.01
CA ILE A 40 7.34 0.37 17.41
C ILE A 40 7.16 1.60 16.52
N LEU A 41 8.22 2.40 16.32
CA LEU A 41 8.18 3.58 15.47
C LEU A 41 7.80 3.23 14.02
N TYR A 42 8.37 2.16 13.48
CA TYR A 42 8.04 1.69 12.13
C TYR A 42 6.59 1.22 12.01
N LEU A 43 6.08 0.45 12.98
CA LEU A 43 4.68 0.00 12.97
C LEU A 43 3.71 1.18 13.11
N LEU A 44 4.01 2.17 13.95
CA LEU A 44 3.24 3.40 14.04
C LEU A 44 3.23 4.15 12.71
N PHE A 45 4.37 4.20 12.01
CA PHE A 45 4.45 4.78 10.68
C PHE A 45 3.59 4.02 9.65
N CYS A 46 3.61 2.69 9.66
CA CYS A 46 2.72 1.86 8.83
C CYS A 46 1.24 2.18 9.09
N LEU A 47 0.83 2.21 10.36
CA LEU A 47 -0.55 2.55 10.74
C LEU A 47 -0.94 3.96 10.33
N TRP A 48 -0.05 4.93 10.52
CA TRP A 48 -0.28 6.31 10.07
C TRP A 48 -0.44 6.39 8.55
N SER A 49 0.38 5.67 7.78
CA SER A 49 0.27 5.63 6.31
C SER A 49 -1.07 5.04 5.87
N GLU A 50 -1.51 3.96 6.52
CA GLU A 50 -2.83 3.34 6.30
C GLU A 50 -3.98 4.30 6.62
N TYR A 51 -3.91 4.94 7.78
CA TYR A 51 -4.88 5.95 8.21
C TYR A 51 -4.98 7.10 7.21
N ARG A 52 -3.85 7.62 6.73
CA ARG A 52 -3.80 8.70 5.73
C ARG A 52 -4.52 8.31 4.44
N VAL A 53 -4.35 7.09 3.96
CA VAL A 53 -5.04 6.60 2.76
C VAL A 53 -6.55 6.48 2.99
N LEU A 54 -6.95 5.94 4.15
CA LEU A 54 -8.36 5.84 4.53
C LEU A 54 -9.01 7.23 4.65
N ALA A 55 -8.37 8.15 5.37
CA ALA A 55 -8.85 9.50 5.64
C ALA A 55 -8.88 10.39 4.37
N GLY A 56 -7.96 10.18 3.43
CA GLY A 56 -7.86 10.98 2.22
C GLY A 56 -8.58 10.35 1.03
N ALA A 57 -7.99 9.29 0.48
CA ALA A 57 -8.42 8.70 -0.78
C ALA A 57 -9.70 7.87 -0.64
N CYS A 58 -9.81 7.04 0.40
CA CYS A 58 -10.95 6.11 0.50
C CYS A 58 -12.29 6.79 0.78
N ARG A 59 -12.30 7.92 1.50
CA ARG A 59 -13.54 8.69 1.80
C ARG A 59 -14.26 9.24 0.58
N SER A 60 -13.51 9.58 -0.46
CA SER A 60 -14.01 10.18 -1.70
C SER A 60 -13.98 9.19 -2.89
N CYS A 61 -13.49 7.97 -2.68
CA CYS A 61 -13.45 6.94 -3.72
C CYS A 61 -14.84 6.32 -3.97
N TYR A 62 -15.09 5.91 -5.21
CA TYR A 62 -16.28 5.17 -5.64
C TYR A 62 -16.60 3.97 -4.76
N TYR A 63 -15.56 3.26 -4.31
CA TYR A 63 -15.70 2.07 -3.48
C TYR A 63 -15.88 2.34 -1.99
N TYR A 64 -16.16 3.58 -1.57
CA TYR A 64 -16.53 3.85 -0.18
C TYR A 64 -17.80 3.05 0.19
N GLY A 65 -17.70 2.21 1.22
CA GLY A 65 -18.76 1.29 1.63
C GLY A 65 -18.89 0.02 0.76
N LYS A 66 -17.95 -0.19 -0.18
CA LYS A 66 -17.92 -1.34 -1.07
C LYS A 66 -16.59 -2.09 -0.95
N LEU A 67 -16.59 -3.35 -1.37
CA LEU A 67 -15.37 -4.16 -1.36
C LEU A 67 -14.48 -3.76 -2.54
N CYS A 68 -13.45 -2.97 -2.27
CA CYS A 68 -12.44 -2.58 -3.26
C CYS A 68 -11.29 -3.60 -3.31
N GLY A 69 -10.47 -3.52 -4.36
CA GLY A 69 -9.34 -4.41 -4.54
C GLY A 69 -8.37 -4.48 -3.34
N PRO A 70 -7.97 -3.36 -2.71
CA PRO A 70 -7.20 -3.38 -1.46
C PRO A 70 -8.00 -3.68 -0.17
N GLY A 71 -9.33 -3.84 -0.25
CA GLY A 71 -10.20 -4.07 0.91
C GLY A 71 -10.52 -2.83 1.76
N LYS A 72 -9.83 -1.70 1.55
CA LYS A 72 -9.98 -0.47 2.35
C LYS A 72 -11.34 0.23 2.25
N GLY A 73 -12.11 -0.06 1.19
CA GLY A 73 -13.41 0.58 0.91
C GLY A 73 -14.49 0.27 1.94
N ILE A 74 -14.47 -0.93 2.54
CA ILE A 74 -15.37 -1.32 3.64
C ILE A 74 -14.89 -0.82 5.01
N ILE A 75 -13.59 -0.51 5.13
CA ILE A 75 -12.99 -0.03 6.38
C ILE A 75 -13.23 1.47 6.54
N ALA A 76 -13.15 2.24 5.45
CA ALA A 76 -13.28 3.70 5.49
C ALA A 76 -14.58 4.22 6.18
N PRO A 77 -15.77 3.62 5.97
CA PRO A 77 -17.00 4.04 6.65
C PRO A 77 -17.00 3.83 8.17
N LEU A 78 -16.16 2.94 8.69
CA LEU A 78 -16.08 2.68 10.14
C LEU A 78 -15.42 3.84 10.88
N PHE A 79 -14.51 4.56 10.22
CA PHE A 79 -13.72 5.63 10.83
C PHE A 79 -14.13 7.03 10.36
N PHE A 80 -14.77 7.14 9.19
CA PHE A 80 -15.01 8.42 8.56
C PHE A 80 -16.36 8.48 7.86
N LYS A 81 -16.91 9.69 7.72
CA LYS A 81 -18.08 9.96 6.86
C LYS A 81 -17.65 10.08 5.40
N LYS A 82 -18.52 9.66 4.47
CA LYS A 82 -18.32 9.81 3.03
C LYS A 82 -18.07 11.27 2.67
N ASP A 83 -17.08 11.52 1.83
CA ASP A 83 -16.78 12.86 1.30
C ASP A 83 -17.23 12.96 -0.17
N ASP A 84 -17.19 14.16 -0.74
CA ASP A 84 -17.57 14.41 -2.13
C ASP A 84 -16.67 13.65 -3.12
N PRO A 85 -17.23 12.74 -3.96
CA PRO A 85 -16.47 12.01 -4.97
C PRO A 85 -15.72 12.91 -5.96
N LYS A 86 -16.20 14.14 -6.21
CA LYS A 86 -15.52 15.09 -7.10
C LYS A 86 -14.16 15.52 -6.57
N LYS A 87 -13.94 15.47 -5.25
CA LYS A 87 -12.63 15.76 -4.64
C LYS A 87 -11.58 14.70 -5.00
N PHE A 88 -11.99 13.46 -5.26
CA PHE A 88 -11.06 12.40 -5.63
C PHE A 88 -10.43 12.67 -6.99
N THR A 89 -11.24 13.06 -7.98
CA THR A 89 -10.80 13.30 -9.36
C THR A 89 -10.08 14.65 -9.49
N ALA A 90 -10.46 15.64 -8.68
CA ALA A 90 -9.80 16.94 -8.61
C ALA A 90 -8.45 16.92 -7.89
N LYS A 91 -8.13 15.86 -7.15
CA LYS A 91 -6.87 15.76 -6.41
C LYS A 91 -5.71 15.61 -7.38
N VAL A 92 -4.72 16.49 -7.26
CA VAL A 92 -3.43 16.34 -7.95
C VAL A 92 -2.59 15.35 -7.16
N PHE A 93 -2.34 14.18 -7.72
CA PHE A 93 -1.44 13.21 -7.13
C PHE A 93 -0.01 13.75 -7.18
N GLY A 94 0.65 13.84 -6.03
CA GLY A 94 1.99 14.40 -5.93
C GLY A 94 2.93 13.59 -5.05
N TRP A 95 4.15 14.11 -4.84
CA TRP A 95 5.16 13.49 -3.98
C TRP A 95 4.67 13.23 -2.56
N ARG A 96 3.80 14.09 -2.02
CA ARG A 96 3.22 13.89 -0.68
C ARG A 96 2.36 12.63 -0.57
N ASP A 97 1.80 12.15 -1.69
CA ASP A 97 1.02 10.91 -1.73
C ASP A 97 1.94 9.70 -1.89
N LEU A 98 2.96 9.80 -2.75
CA LEU A 98 3.91 8.72 -3.08
C LEU A 98 4.96 8.44 -2.00
N VAL A 99 5.51 9.48 -1.38
CA VAL A 99 6.67 9.38 -0.48
C VAL A 99 6.40 8.42 0.69
N PRO A 100 5.26 8.49 1.41
CA PRO A 100 5.04 7.56 2.50
C PRO A 100 4.95 6.10 2.05
N ASP A 101 4.38 5.83 0.87
CA ASP A 101 4.33 4.48 0.30
C ASP A 101 5.73 3.96 -0.04
N LEU A 102 6.62 4.84 -0.54
CA LEU A 102 8.02 4.49 -0.81
C LEU A 102 8.80 4.27 0.50
N LEU A 103 8.56 5.09 1.52
CA LEU A 103 9.24 5.01 2.81
C LEU A 103 8.92 3.71 3.56
N LEU A 104 7.72 3.13 3.36
CA LEU A 104 7.38 1.81 3.92
C LEU A 104 8.36 0.72 3.48
N PHE A 105 8.88 0.80 2.26
CA PHE A 105 9.94 -0.09 1.80
C PHE A 105 11.35 0.45 2.15
N LEU A 106 11.58 1.75 1.95
CA LEU A 106 12.93 2.31 2.02
C LEU A 106 13.52 2.26 3.42
N ILE A 107 12.72 2.53 4.45
CA ILE A 107 13.16 2.50 5.86
C ILE A 107 13.72 1.11 6.24
N PRO A 108 12.96 0.00 6.11
CA PRO A 108 13.49 -1.31 6.43
C PRO A 108 14.61 -1.75 5.50
N PHE A 109 14.60 -1.37 4.22
CA PHE A 109 15.67 -1.73 3.30
C PHE A 109 17.00 -1.05 3.65
N LEU A 110 17.00 0.26 3.87
CA LEU A 110 18.21 0.99 4.29
C LEU A 110 18.65 0.57 5.69
N GLY A 111 17.71 0.38 6.63
CA GLY A 111 18.02 -0.14 7.96
C GLY A 111 18.68 -1.51 7.89
N GLY A 112 18.12 -2.43 7.11
CA GLY A 112 18.72 -3.76 6.90
C GLY A 112 20.10 -3.69 6.25
N LEU A 113 20.30 -2.78 5.28
CA LEU A 113 21.61 -2.58 4.65
C LEU A 113 22.66 -2.14 5.67
N VAL A 114 22.34 -1.12 6.47
CA VAL A 114 23.21 -0.65 7.57
C VAL A 114 23.49 -1.79 8.56
N TYR A 115 22.46 -2.55 8.93
CA TYR A 115 22.61 -3.68 9.85
C TYR A 115 23.56 -4.74 9.28
N LEU A 116 23.45 -5.10 8.00
CA LEU A 116 24.33 -6.06 7.34
C LEU A 116 25.78 -5.61 7.27
N PHE A 117 26.03 -4.30 7.10
CA PHE A 117 27.39 -3.75 7.09
C PHE A 117 28.08 -3.86 8.45
N VAL A 118 27.33 -3.72 9.55
CA VAL A 118 27.89 -3.79 10.92
C VAL A 118 27.90 -5.23 11.44
N HIS A 119 26.84 -5.99 11.17
CA HIS A 119 26.59 -7.33 11.68
C HIS A 119 26.02 -8.22 10.56
N PHE A 120 26.91 -8.73 9.71
CA PHE A 120 26.50 -9.56 8.59
C PHE A 120 25.67 -10.77 9.05
N ASN A 121 24.48 -10.92 8.46
CA ASN A 121 23.55 -11.98 8.79
C ASN A 121 22.76 -12.41 7.55
N TRP A 122 22.91 -13.69 7.18
CA TRP A 122 22.20 -14.29 6.05
C TRP A 122 20.68 -14.16 6.14
N LEU A 123 20.11 -14.27 7.35
CA LEU A 123 18.67 -14.11 7.56
C LEU A 123 18.22 -12.71 7.17
N THR A 124 18.92 -11.66 7.64
CA THR A 124 18.60 -10.27 7.30
C THR A 124 18.67 -10.04 5.79
N LEU A 125 19.68 -10.59 5.11
CA LEU A 125 19.81 -10.51 3.67
C LEU A 125 18.62 -11.15 2.94
N VAL A 126 18.24 -12.37 3.34
CA VAL A 126 17.08 -13.08 2.75
C VAL A 126 15.78 -12.29 2.98
N LEU A 127 15.58 -11.76 4.19
CA LEU A 127 14.40 -10.95 4.51
C LEU A 127 14.34 -9.66 3.69
N MET A 128 15.48 -8.99 3.46
CA MET A 128 15.54 -7.80 2.60
C MET A 128 15.19 -8.11 1.15
N ILE A 129 15.72 -9.21 0.60
CA ILE A 129 15.41 -9.65 -0.76
C ILE A 129 13.92 -9.97 -0.88
N ALA A 130 13.37 -10.74 0.06
CA ALA A 130 11.95 -11.06 0.10
C ALA A 130 11.10 -9.78 0.19
N ASN A 131 11.46 -8.83 1.06
CA ASN A 131 10.74 -7.57 1.20
C ASN A 131 10.76 -6.75 -0.10
N ALA A 132 11.91 -6.71 -0.81
CA ALA A 132 12.01 -6.04 -2.10
C ALA A 132 11.13 -6.70 -3.18
N ILE A 133 11.11 -8.03 -3.23
CA ILE A 133 10.26 -8.78 -4.18
C ILE A 133 8.77 -8.51 -3.90
N LEU A 134 8.35 -8.51 -2.63
CA LEU A 134 6.96 -8.24 -2.26
C LEU A 134 6.57 -6.79 -2.55
N ALA A 135 7.40 -5.83 -2.15
CA ALA A 135 7.13 -4.40 -2.29
C ALA A 135 7.09 -3.92 -3.73
N PHE A 136 7.87 -4.52 -4.64
CA PHE A 136 7.94 -4.09 -6.05
C PHE A 136 7.31 -5.09 -7.01
N PRO A 137 7.94 -6.22 -7.42
CA PRO A 137 7.34 -7.16 -8.37
C PRO A 137 5.92 -7.61 -8.03
N VAL A 138 5.69 -8.08 -6.80
CA VAL A 138 4.39 -8.67 -6.43
C VAL A 138 3.32 -7.58 -6.32
N THR A 139 3.64 -6.46 -5.68
CA THR A 139 2.72 -5.31 -5.60
C THR A 139 2.43 -4.73 -6.99
N GLY A 140 3.45 -4.64 -7.86
CA GLY A 140 3.32 -4.20 -9.24
C GLY A 140 2.43 -5.13 -10.07
N TYR A 141 2.63 -6.44 -9.95
CA TYR A 141 1.77 -7.45 -10.57
C TYR A 141 0.32 -7.32 -10.07
N MET A 142 0.10 -7.34 -8.76
CA MET A 142 -1.23 -7.17 -8.15
C MET A 142 -1.93 -5.91 -8.68
N ARG A 143 -1.22 -4.78 -8.71
CA ARG A 143 -1.77 -3.51 -9.23
C ARG A 143 -2.06 -3.59 -10.73
N GLY A 144 -1.12 -4.10 -11.52
CA GLY A 144 -1.17 -4.11 -12.98
C GLY A 144 -2.14 -5.13 -13.58
N THR A 145 -2.41 -6.24 -12.91
CA THR A 145 -3.23 -7.34 -13.47
C THR A 145 -4.56 -7.50 -12.75
N LEU A 146 -4.58 -7.46 -11.40
CA LEU A 146 -5.75 -7.79 -10.61
C LEU A 146 -6.55 -6.56 -10.17
N LEU A 147 -5.87 -5.48 -9.78
CA LEU A 147 -6.50 -4.31 -9.18
C LEU A 147 -6.88 -3.25 -10.23
N CYS A 148 -5.92 -2.54 -10.81
CA CYS A 148 -6.17 -1.34 -11.62
C CYS A 148 -6.99 -1.60 -12.90
N PRO A 149 -6.80 -2.71 -13.65
CA PRO A 149 -7.62 -2.98 -14.84
C PRO A 149 -9.12 -3.16 -14.54
N ASN A 150 -9.44 -3.70 -13.36
CA ASN A 150 -10.82 -4.02 -12.98
C ASN A 150 -11.48 -2.93 -12.11
N CYS A 151 -10.80 -1.81 -11.89
CA CYS A 151 -11.20 -0.75 -10.96
C CYS A 151 -12.12 0.27 -11.64
N LYS A 152 -13.35 0.45 -11.14
CA LYS A 152 -14.31 1.43 -11.65
C LYS A 152 -13.92 2.89 -11.36
N GLN A 153 -13.18 3.14 -10.27
CA GLN A 153 -12.64 4.48 -9.97
C GLN A 153 -11.65 4.95 -11.04
N ARG A 154 -10.98 4.04 -11.75
CA ARG A 154 -10.08 4.37 -12.84
C ARG A 154 -10.82 5.09 -13.97
N GLU A 155 -11.95 4.54 -14.41
CA GLU A 155 -12.78 5.14 -15.46
C GLU A 155 -13.38 6.50 -15.06
N LEU A 156 -13.71 6.66 -13.78
CA LEU A 156 -14.23 7.91 -13.23
C LEU A 156 -13.14 8.99 -13.07
N GLY A 157 -11.86 8.63 -13.25
CA GLY A 157 -10.70 9.46 -13.03
C GLY A 157 -9.91 9.01 -11.81
N CYS A 158 -8.77 8.38 -12.04
CA CYS A 158 -7.79 8.08 -11.00
C CYS A 158 -6.57 9.01 -11.14
N PRO A 159 -6.29 9.88 -10.16
CA PRO A 159 -5.10 10.74 -10.18
C PRO A 159 -3.78 9.98 -10.36
N ALA A 160 -3.70 8.75 -9.85
CA ALA A 160 -2.53 7.91 -9.96
C ALA A 160 -2.33 7.31 -11.36
N GLU A 161 -3.38 7.25 -12.19
CA GLU A 161 -3.24 6.72 -13.56
C GLU A 161 -2.26 7.55 -14.39
N LYS A 162 -2.18 8.87 -14.16
CA LYS A 162 -1.23 9.75 -14.85
C LYS A 162 0.25 9.37 -14.60
N LEU A 163 0.56 8.65 -13.52
CA LEU A 163 1.91 8.17 -13.21
C LEU A 163 2.20 6.76 -13.75
N PHE A 164 1.16 5.93 -13.92
CA PHE A 164 1.31 4.52 -14.32
C PHE A 164 0.87 4.25 -15.76
N ALA A 165 0.20 5.20 -16.40
CA ALA A 165 -0.08 5.16 -17.83
C ALA A 165 1.26 5.32 -18.57
N LYS A 166 1.75 4.19 -19.10
CA LYS A 166 2.77 4.18 -20.16
C LYS A 166 2.29 5.13 -21.26
N LYS A 167 3.14 6.09 -21.64
CA LYS A 167 3.15 6.56 -23.02
C LYS A 167 3.52 5.39 -23.93
#